data_AF-A0AAN1DJ22-F1
#
_entry.id   AF-A0AAN1DJ22-F1
#
_cell.length_a   1.000
_cell.length_b   1.000
_cell.length_c   1.000
_cell.angle_alpha   90.00
_cell.angle_beta   90.00
_cell.angle_gamma   90.00
#
_symmetry.space_group_name_H-M   'P 1'
#
loop_
_entity.id
_entity.type
_entity.pdbx_description
1 polymer ?
#
loop_
_entity_poly.entity_id
_entity_poly.type
_entity_poly.pdbx_seq_one_letter_code
_entity_poly.pdbx_strand_id
1 'polypeptide(L)'
;MKQTVLAVLIGACAGLIAFVAAVNDSRRSRQKQAAARIPRPDASPSLDFQYFPGEPKGYAGYTDHVSMQQTVNDALVERDADWQFSSIGFAKGFLRTVLLRADRSQSEPCIFRMAGVSRNDAMTIEWIARMQTEGVDNAPPSTSNLKSIVDGIASDISSTGPRRAKFWRSAGGDGREGMEHDEIPAERLRELTERMRDAERRGESRAADARIVPPESSG
;
A
#
# COMPACT_ATOMS: atom_id res chain seq x y z
N MET A 1 -53.33 -17.73 -14.06
CA MET A 1 -52.01 -17.10 -14.35
C MET A 1 -51.69 -15.83 -13.53
N LYS A 2 -52.42 -15.48 -12.45
CA LYS A 2 -52.08 -14.30 -11.62
C LYS A 2 -51.37 -14.62 -10.30
N GLN A 3 -51.42 -15.88 -9.83
CA GLN A 3 -50.81 -16.29 -8.56
C GLN A 3 -49.32 -16.66 -8.67
N THR A 4 -48.84 -17.07 -9.84
CA THR A 4 -47.44 -17.47 -10.04
C THR A 4 -46.48 -16.27 -10.09
N VAL A 5 -46.96 -15.10 -10.55
CA VAL A 5 -46.14 -13.87 -10.65
C VAL A 5 -45.90 -13.24 -9.27
N LEU A 6 -46.86 -13.36 -8.35
CA LEU A 6 -46.73 -12.80 -6.99
C LEU A 6 -45.69 -13.56 -6.14
N ALA A 7 -45.61 -14.89 -6.30
CA ALA A 7 -44.64 -15.72 -5.57
C ALA A 7 -43.19 -15.48 -6.01
N VAL A 8 -42.97 -15.21 -7.30
CA VAL A 8 -41.64 -14.90 -7.85
C VAL A 8 -41.15 -13.51 -7.38
N LEU A 9 -42.05 -12.53 -7.29
CA LEU A 9 -41.72 -11.19 -6.80
C LEU A 9 -41.36 -11.16 -5.30
N ILE A 10 -42.05 -11.95 -4.47
CA ILE A 10 -41.74 -12.01 -3.03
C ILE A 10 -40.42 -12.77 -2.76
N GLY A 11 -40.17 -13.85 -3.51
CA GLY A 11 -38.91 -14.61 -3.40
C GLY A 11 -37.67 -13.79 -3.80
N ALA A 12 -37.79 -12.93 -4.82
CA ALA A 12 -36.70 -12.04 -5.24
C ALA A 12 -36.37 -10.96 -4.20
N CYS A 13 -37.38 -10.37 -3.54
CA CYS A 13 -37.17 -9.38 -2.49
C CYS A 13 -36.55 -9.99 -1.22
N ALA A 14 -36.96 -11.19 -0.82
CA ALA A 14 -36.37 -11.88 0.33
C ALA A 14 -34.91 -12.30 0.08
N GLY A 15 -34.59 -12.77 -1.13
CA GLY A 15 -33.22 -13.10 -1.54
C GLY A 15 -32.30 -11.87 -1.55
N LEU A 16 -32.81 -10.71 -1.98
CA LEU A 16 -32.05 -9.46 -2.01
C LEU A 16 -31.79 -8.90 -0.59
N ILE A 17 -32.76 -9.01 0.32
CA ILE A 17 -32.58 -8.64 1.73
C ILE A 17 -31.57 -9.56 2.43
N ALA A 18 -31.65 -10.87 2.18
CA ALA A 18 -30.70 -11.83 2.73
C ALA A 18 -29.28 -11.62 2.17
N PHE A 19 -29.15 -11.28 0.89
CA PHE A 19 -27.86 -10.95 0.28
C PHE A 19 -27.27 -9.64 0.85
N VAL A 20 -28.08 -8.59 0.99
CA VAL A 20 -27.64 -7.32 1.60
C VAL A 20 -27.24 -7.52 3.06
N ALA A 21 -27.98 -8.33 3.83
CA ALA A 21 -27.61 -8.69 5.20
C ALA A 21 -26.29 -9.46 5.25
N ALA A 22 -26.09 -10.45 4.38
CA ALA A 22 -24.85 -11.23 4.29
C ALA A 22 -23.65 -10.38 3.86
N VAL A 23 -23.84 -9.43 2.94
CA VAL A 23 -22.81 -8.46 2.52
C VAL A 23 -22.48 -7.48 3.65
N ASN A 24 -23.47 -7.05 4.43
CA ASN A 24 -23.21 -6.19 5.60
C ASN A 24 -22.51 -6.94 6.73
N ASP A 25 -22.86 -8.19 7.00
CA ASP A 25 -22.22 -8.98 8.05
C ASP A 25 -20.78 -9.36 7.67
N SER A 26 -20.53 -9.65 6.39
CA SER A 26 -19.17 -9.87 5.89
C SER A 26 -18.33 -8.59 5.90
N ARG A 27 -18.91 -7.41 5.61
CA ARG A 27 -18.24 -6.12 5.83
C ARG A 27 -17.96 -5.86 7.30
N ARG A 28 -18.89 -6.14 8.20
CA ARG A 28 -18.75 -5.94 9.65
C ARG A 28 -17.74 -6.91 10.27
N SER A 29 -17.69 -8.14 9.76
CA SER A 29 -16.69 -9.16 10.09
C SER A 29 -15.29 -8.75 9.60
N ARG A 30 -15.16 -8.30 8.35
CA ARG A 30 -13.90 -7.75 7.81
C ARG A 30 -13.46 -6.50 8.56
N GLN A 31 -14.39 -5.64 8.95
CA GLN A 31 -14.10 -4.44 9.75
C GLN A 31 -13.70 -4.81 11.18
N LYS A 32 -14.25 -5.89 11.77
CA LYS A 32 -13.80 -6.44 13.06
C LYS A 32 -12.43 -7.15 12.97
N GLN A 33 -12.12 -7.79 11.84
CA GLN A 33 -10.80 -8.38 11.58
C GLN A 33 -9.73 -7.32 11.26
N ALA A 34 -10.11 -6.24 10.56
CA ALA A 34 -9.27 -5.06 10.35
C ALA A 34 -9.11 -4.22 11.65
N ALA A 35 -10.06 -4.30 12.57
CA ALA A 35 -9.98 -3.63 13.88
C ALA A 35 -9.07 -4.34 14.90
N ALA A 36 -8.40 -5.43 14.52
CA ALA A 36 -7.50 -6.18 15.41
C ALA A 36 -6.04 -6.14 14.93
N ARG A 37 -5.47 -4.93 14.89
CA ARG A 37 -4.06 -4.61 15.21
C ARG A 37 -3.84 -3.10 14.98
N ILE A 38 -4.55 -2.27 15.73
CA ILE A 38 -4.01 -0.93 16.03
C ILE A 38 -2.74 -1.19 16.84
N PRO A 39 -1.54 -0.80 16.36
CA PRO A 39 -0.32 -0.95 17.15
C PRO A 39 -0.55 -0.25 18.48
N ARG A 40 -0.23 -0.93 19.58
CA ARG A 40 -0.17 -0.26 20.88
C ARG A 40 0.79 0.93 20.72
N PRO A 41 0.49 2.12 21.29
CA PRO A 41 1.31 3.32 21.13
C PRO A 41 2.80 3.14 21.50
N ASP A 42 3.12 2.07 22.25
CA ASP A 42 4.45 1.76 22.76
C ASP A 42 5.17 0.60 22.02
N ALA A 43 4.57 0.04 20.97
CA ALA A 43 5.24 -1.00 20.18
C ALA A 43 6.36 -0.37 19.33
N SER A 44 7.58 -0.87 19.48
CA SER A 44 8.68 -0.47 18.58
C SER A 44 8.35 -0.88 17.14
N PRO A 45 8.65 -0.03 16.14
CA PRO A 45 8.37 -0.34 14.74
C PRO A 45 9.05 -1.65 14.33
N SER A 46 8.35 -2.47 13.54
CA SER A 46 8.87 -3.75 13.08
C SER A 46 10.14 -3.56 12.26
N LEU A 47 11.13 -4.43 12.51
CA LEU A 47 12.36 -4.53 11.71
C LEU A 47 12.28 -5.66 10.68
N ASP A 48 11.11 -6.26 10.51
CA ASP A 48 10.89 -7.35 9.58
C ASP A 48 10.03 -6.85 8.42
N PHE A 49 10.48 -7.18 7.20
CA PHE A 49 9.73 -7.00 5.98
C PHE A 49 9.50 -8.36 5.33
N GLN A 50 8.24 -8.75 5.18
CA GLN A 50 7.88 -9.99 4.48
C GLN A 50 7.85 -9.75 2.96
N TYR A 51 8.64 -10.52 2.24
CA TYR A 51 8.58 -10.62 0.79
C TYR A 51 7.45 -11.58 0.39
N PHE A 52 6.62 -11.16 -0.55
CA PHE A 52 5.60 -12.00 -1.16
C PHE A 52 5.95 -12.25 -2.63
N PRO A 53 6.21 -13.51 -3.01
CA PRO A 53 6.54 -13.87 -4.38
C PRO A 53 5.32 -13.79 -5.29
N GLY A 54 5.59 -13.59 -6.58
CA GLY A 54 4.59 -13.63 -7.63
C GLY A 54 4.06 -12.26 -8.02
N GLU A 55 3.87 -12.09 -9.33
CA GLU A 55 3.11 -10.99 -9.90
C GLU A 55 1.64 -11.40 -9.96
N PRO A 56 0.72 -10.63 -9.37
CA PRO A 56 -0.69 -10.92 -9.47
C PRO A 56 -1.16 -10.60 -10.90
N LYS A 57 -1.93 -11.52 -11.49
CA LYS A 57 -2.34 -11.47 -12.91
C LYS A 57 -3.84 -11.33 -13.09
N GLY A 58 -4.24 -10.90 -14.28
CA GLY A 58 -5.65 -10.77 -14.66
C GLY A 58 -6.38 -9.68 -13.86
N TYR A 59 -7.70 -9.81 -13.78
CA TYR A 59 -8.55 -8.81 -13.13
C TYR A 59 -8.23 -8.64 -11.64
N ALA A 60 -7.96 -9.73 -10.91
CA ALA A 60 -7.64 -9.68 -9.49
C ALA A 60 -6.35 -8.87 -9.22
N GLY A 61 -5.31 -9.07 -10.03
CA GLY A 61 -4.07 -8.29 -9.90
C GLY A 61 -4.24 -6.82 -10.27
N TYR A 62 -5.09 -6.51 -11.25
CA TYR A 62 -5.45 -5.13 -11.56
C TYR A 62 -6.18 -4.45 -10.39
N THR A 63 -7.21 -5.10 -9.82
CA THR A 63 -7.96 -4.54 -8.68
C THR A 63 -7.08 -4.32 -7.46
N ASP A 64 -6.19 -5.28 -7.17
CA ASP A 64 -5.20 -5.17 -6.09
C ASP A 64 -4.25 -3.99 -6.30
N HIS A 65 -3.71 -3.84 -7.51
CA HIS A 65 -2.83 -2.71 -7.84
C HIS A 65 -3.54 -1.37 -7.61
N VAL A 66 -4.80 -1.24 -8.03
CA VAL A 66 -5.57 0.01 -7.83
C VAL A 66 -5.84 0.26 -6.35
N SER A 67 -6.28 -0.74 -5.60
CA SER A 67 -6.53 -0.62 -4.16
C SER A 67 -5.25 -0.28 -3.39
N MET A 68 -4.13 -0.90 -3.73
CA MET A 68 -2.83 -0.61 -3.12
C MET A 68 -2.34 0.79 -3.48
N GLN A 69 -2.51 1.22 -4.74
CA GLN A 69 -2.16 2.57 -5.16
C GLN A 69 -2.96 3.62 -4.38
N GLN A 70 -4.25 3.38 -4.20
CA GLN A 70 -5.13 4.24 -3.41
C GLN A 70 -4.66 4.32 -1.95
N THR A 71 -4.38 3.18 -1.31
CA THR A 71 -3.90 3.12 0.08
C THR A 71 -2.58 3.85 0.26
N VAL A 72 -1.62 3.64 -0.65
CA VAL A 72 -0.32 4.34 -0.62
C VAL A 72 -0.51 5.84 -0.80
N ASN A 73 -1.33 6.27 -1.77
CA ASN A 73 -1.60 7.68 -1.99
C ASN A 73 -2.24 8.35 -0.76
N ASP A 74 -3.29 7.75 -0.22
CA ASP A 74 -4.02 8.31 0.91
C ASP A 74 -3.13 8.40 2.15
N ALA A 75 -2.25 7.42 2.38
CA ALA A 75 -1.27 7.46 3.46
C ALA A 75 -0.22 8.58 3.29
N LEU A 76 0.14 8.92 2.05
CA LEU A 76 1.08 10.03 1.77
C LEU A 76 0.45 11.39 1.98
N VAL A 77 -0.82 11.57 1.58
CA VAL A 77 -1.55 12.84 1.71
C VAL A 77 -1.63 13.32 3.15
N GLU A 78 -1.60 12.40 4.11
CA GLU A 78 -1.62 12.70 5.55
C GLU A 78 -0.25 13.10 6.11
N ARG A 79 0.77 13.30 5.25
CA ARG A 79 2.16 13.54 5.62
C ARG A 79 2.73 14.77 4.92
N ASP A 80 3.69 15.41 5.55
CA ASP A 80 4.42 16.54 4.96
C ASP A 80 5.32 16.11 3.78
N ALA A 81 5.73 17.10 2.97
CA ALA A 81 6.49 16.86 1.75
C ALA A 81 7.85 16.18 2.03
N ASP A 82 8.54 16.57 3.10
CA ASP A 82 9.82 15.97 3.48
C ASP A 82 9.68 14.49 3.76
N TRP A 83 8.63 14.10 4.50
CA TRP A 83 8.32 12.72 4.79
C TRP A 83 7.93 11.96 3.51
N GLN A 84 7.07 12.52 2.67
CA GLN A 84 6.63 11.86 1.43
C GLN A 84 7.83 11.52 0.52
N PHE A 85 8.69 12.49 0.24
CA PHE A 85 9.86 12.27 -0.63
C PHE A 85 10.89 11.33 0.01
N SER A 86 11.14 11.46 1.32
CA SER A 86 12.09 10.59 2.02
C SER A 86 11.59 9.14 2.06
N SER A 87 10.33 8.92 2.43
CA SER A 87 9.75 7.58 2.56
C SER A 87 9.56 6.90 1.20
N ILE A 88 9.13 7.63 0.17
CA ILE A 88 9.00 7.07 -1.19
C ILE A 88 10.37 6.74 -1.78
N GLY A 89 11.36 7.62 -1.62
CA GLY A 89 12.74 7.34 -2.02
C GLY A 89 13.27 6.08 -1.33
N PHE A 90 13.18 6.02 0.00
CA PHE A 90 13.59 4.84 0.76
C PHE A 90 12.88 3.57 0.28
N ALA A 91 11.55 3.60 0.16
CA ALA A 91 10.77 2.45 -0.26
C ALA A 91 11.16 1.96 -1.66
N LYS A 92 11.40 2.88 -2.59
CA LYS A 92 11.84 2.57 -3.96
C LYS A 92 13.13 1.76 -3.96
N GLY A 93 14.15 2.26 -3.27
CA GLY A 93 15.45 1.60 -3.19
C GLY A 93 15.39 0.26 -2.44
N PHE A 94 14.64 0.25 -1.33
CA PHE A 94 14.44 -0.93 -0.50
C PHE A 94 13.75 -2.06 -1.27
N LEU A 95 12.58 -1.80 -1.87
CA LEU A 95 11.78 -2.79 -2.59
C LEU A 95 12.50 -3.33 -3.83
N ARG A 96 13.20 -2.46 -4.58
CA ARG A 96 14.05 -2.88 -5.71
C ARG A 96 15.09 -3.90 -5.26
N THR A 97 15.75 -3.65 -4.14
CA THR A 97 16.82 -4.51 -3.63
C THR A 97 16.25 -5.79 -3.01
N VAL A 98 15.10 -5.72 -2.32
CA VAL A 98 14.37 -6.92 -1.86
C VAL A 98 14.06 -7.84 -3.03
N LEU A 99 13.46 -7.33 -4.11
CA LEU A 99 13.11 -8.13 -5.29
C LEU A 99 14.35 -8.73 -5.95
N LEU A 100 15.42 -7.94 -6.13
CA LEU A 100 16.69 -8.42 -6.68
C LEU A 100 17.28 -9.57 -5.86
N ARG A 101 17.21 -9.47 -4.53
CA ARG A 101 17.77 -10.49 -3.63
C ARG A 101 16.88 -11.73 -3.54
N ALA A 102 15.56 -11.56 -3.62
CA ALA A 102 14.62 -12.67 -3.62
C ALA A 102 14.67 -13.48 -4.92
N ASP A 103 14.74 -12.81 -6.09
CA ASP A 103 14.84 -13.46 -7.41
C ASP A 103 16.07 -14.38 -7.54
N ARG A 104 17.18 -14.01 -6.88
CA ARG A 104 18.41 -14.81 -6.86
C ARG A 104 18.31 -16.10 -6.05
N SER A 105 17.26 -16.31 -5.26
CA SER A 105 17.30 -17.38 -4.25
C SER A 105 15.97 -18.04 -3.89
N GLN A 106 14.79 -17.44 -4.13
CA GLN A 106 13.56 -17.87 -3.46
C GLN A 106 12.28 -17.64 -4.28
N SER A 107 11.60 -18.75 -4.62
CA SER A 107 10.22 -18.76 -5.13
C SER A 107 9.16 -18.68 -4.03
N GLU A 108 9.58 -18.80 -2.77
CA GLU A 108 8.73 -18.86 -1.59
C GLU A 108 8.77 -17.54 -0.79
N PRO A 109 7.73 -17.23 0.00
CA PRO A 109 7.75 -16.09 0.92
C PRO A 109 8.93 -16.17 1.88
N CYS A 110 9.50 -15.02 2.24
CA CYS A 110 10.59 -14.93 3.21
C CYS A 110 10.55 -13.61 3.96
N ILE A 111 11.36 -13.51 5.03
CA ILE A 111 11.45 -12.31 5.85
C ILE A 111 12.84 -11.70 5.67
N PHE A 112 12.87 -10.44 5.27
CA PHE A 112 14.02 -9.56 5.35
C PHE A 112 14.03 -8.94 6.75
N ARG A 113 14.95 -9.40 7.60
CA ARG A 113 15.11 -8.90 8.97
C ARG A 113 16.27 -7.91 9.03
N MET A 114 15.95 -6.68 9.39
CA MET A 114 16.90 -5.58 9.52
C MET A 114 17.49 -5.53 10.93
N ALA A 115 18.74 -5.09 11.04
CA ALA A 115 19.43 -4.91 12.31
C ALA A 115 20.07 -3.52 12.36
N GLY A 116 20.07 -2.89 13.55
CA GLY A 116 20.75 -1.61 13.77
C GLY A 116 20.24 -0.44 12.90
N VAL A 117 18.95 -0.44 12.53
CA VAL A 117 18.37 0.63 11.72
C VAL A 117 17.93 1.81 12.57
N SER A 118 17.94 3.00 11.98
CA SER A 118 17.43 4.21 12.64
C SER A 118 15.92 4.09 12.87
N ARG A 119 15.38 4.84 13.85
CA ARG A 119 13.93 4.87 14.11
C ARG A 119 13.13 5.29 12.87
N ASN A 120 13.64 6.23 12.08
CA ASN A 120 12.98 6.70 10.86
C ASN A 120 12.95 5.62 9.77
N ASP A 121 14.06 4.90 9.59
CA ASP A 121 14.11 3.77 8.64
C ASP A 121 13.14 2.66 9.09
N ALA A 122 13.10 2.34 10.39
CA ALA A 122 12.18 1.34 10.94
C ALA A 122 10.71 1.72 10.75
N MET A 123 10.33 2.98 10.99
CA MET A 123 8.97 3.47 10.71
C MET A 123 8.63 3.39 9.22
N THR A 124 9.61 3.64 8.35
CA THR A 124 9.40 3.54 6.89
C THR A 124 9.23 2.09 6.46
N ILE A 125 10.04 1.17 6.99
CA ILE A 125 9.92 -0.28 6.78
C ILE A 125 8.53 -0.77 7.21
N GLU A 126 8.10 -0.40 8.41
CA GLU A 126 6.77 -0.77 8.93
C GLU A 126 5.67 -0.20 8.03
N TRP A 127 5.81 1.05 7.60
CA TRP A 127 4.87 1.66 6.65
C TRP A 127 4.80 0.87 5.33
N ILE A 128 5.93 0.52 4.71
CA ILE A 128 5.97 -0.26 3.47
C ILE A 128 5.32 -1.65 3.69
N ALA A 129 5.66 -2.34 4.78
CA ALA A 129 5.08 -3.63 5.12
C ALA A 129 3.56 -3.55 5.24
N ARG A 130 3.06 -2.48 5.88
CA ARG A 130 1.63 -2.21 6.02
C ARG A 130 0.95 -1.92 4.69
N MET A 131 1.55 -1.09 3.83
CA MET A 131 0.99 -0.77 2.51
C MET A 131 0.83 -2.02 1.62
N GLN A 132 1.72 -2.99 1.78
CA GLN A 132 1.66 -4.25 1.04
C GLN A 132 0.47 -5.12 1.44
N THR A 133 0.00 -5.03 2.69
CA THR A 133 -1.05 -5.90 3.23
C THR A 133 -2.42 -5.22 3.33
N GLU A 134 -2.46 -3.90 3.54
CA GLU A 134 -3.72 -3.14 3.63
C GLU A 134 -4.28 -2.79 2.25
N GLY A 135 -3.43 -2.74 1.22
CA GLY A 135 -3.80 -2.41 -0.15
C GLY A 135 -4.51 -3.51 -0.93
N VAL A 136 -4.93 -4.59 -0.26
CA VAL A 136 -5.29 -5.85 -0.92
C VAL A 136 -6.80 -6.06 -0.92
N ASP A 137 -7.42 -6.16 -2.11
CA ASP A 137 -8.86 -6.40 -2.26
C ASP A 137 -9.18 -7.89 -2.52
N ASN A 138 -8.78 -8.41 -3.69
CA ASN A 138 -9.13 -9.77 -4.16
C ASN A 138 -7.91 -10.63 -4.59
N ALA A 139 -6.68 -10.18 -4.33
CA ALA A 139 -5.46 -10.93 -4.62
C ALA A 139 -4.65 -11.20 -3.34
N PRO A 140 -3.61 -12.04 -3.36
CA PRO A 140 -2.60 -12.05 -2.30
C PRO A 140 -1.75 -10.76 -2.33
N PRO A 141 -1.13 -10.36 -1.20
CA PRO A 141 -0.12 -9.31 -1.18
C PRO A 141 0.99 -9.56 -2.21
N SER A 142 1.50 -8.51 -2.83
CA SER A 142 2.57 -8.62 -3.82
C SER A 142 3.62 -7.51 -3.69
N THR A 143 4.87 -7.93 -3.52
CA THR A 143 6.00 -7.00 -3.43
C THR A 143 6.31 -6.31 -4.76
N SER A 144 6.06 -6.97 -5.89
CA SER A 144 6.24 -6.36 -7.22
C SER A 144 5.17 -5.29 -7.51
N ASN A 145 3.91 -5.51 -7.10
CA ASN A 145 2.86 -4.48 -7.19
C ASN A 145 3.23 -3.23 -6.37
N LEU A 146 3.60 -3.42 -5.10
CA LEU A 146 3.97 -2.28 -4.25
C LEU A 146 5.15 -1.50 -4.84
N LYS A 147 6.16 -2.21 -5.35
CA LYS A 147 7.32 -1.61 -6.02
C LYS A 147 6.90 -0.79 -7.25
N SER A 148 6.02 -1.33 -8.10
CA SER A 148 5.49 -0.62 -9.28
C SER A 148 4.77 0.67 -8.89
N ILE A 149 3.92 0.62 -7.86
CA ILE A 149 3.17 1.77 -7.34
C ILE A 149 4.13 2.83 -6.79
N VAL A 150 5.11 2.41 -5.98
CA VAL A 150 6.11 3.31 -5.40
C VAL A 150 6.93 3.99 -6.50
N ASP A 151 7.33 3.27 -7.56
CA ASP A 151 8.04 3.86 -8.69
C ASP A 151 7.20 4.90 -9.43
N GLY A 152 5.93 4.59 -9.70
CA GLY A 152 5.00 5.53 -10.33
C GLY A 152 4.84 6.80 -9.49
N ILE A 153 4.62 6.64 -8.19
CA ILE A 153 4.52 7.78 -7.26
C ILE A 153 5.82 8.56 -7.19
N ALA A 154 6.99 7.91 -7.13
CA ALA A 154 8.29 8.57 -7.10
C ALA A 154 8.49 9.44 -8.36
N SER A 155 8.12 8.92 -9.53
CA SER A 155 8.15 9.66 -10.79
C SER A 155 7.20 10.87 -10.76
N ASP A 156 5.97 10.67 -10.30
CA ASP A 156 4.96 11.74 -10.23
C ASP A 156 5.37 12.85 -9.26
N ILE A 157 5.79 12.51 -8.03
CA ILE A 157 6.11 13.55 -7.04
C ILE A 157 7.37 14.32 -7.40
N SER A 158 8.31 13.70 -8.12
CA SER A 158 9.50 14.40 -8.63
C SER A 158 9.19 15.48 -9.67
N SER A 159 8.06 15.35 -10.37
CA SER A 159 7.65 16.27 -11.43
C SER A 159 6.57 17.25 -10.99
N THR A 160 5.65 16.80 -10.13
CA THR A 160 4.45 17.57 -9.76
C THR A 160 4.41 18.00 -8.29
N GLY A 161 5.36 17.54 -7.47
CA GLY A 161 5.40 17.82 -6.04
C GLY A 161 4.62 16.80 -5.19
N PRO A 162 4.48 17.05 -3.87
CA PRO A 162 3.89 16.09 -2.95
C PRO A 162 2.42 15.83 -3.24
N ARG A 163 1.93 14.65 -2.85
CA ARG A 163 0.51 14.30 -2.87
C ARG A 163 -0.26 15.16 -1.87
N ARG A 164 -1.37 15.74 -2.34
CA ARG A 164 -2.23 16.66 -1.56
C ARG A 164 -3.70 16.28 -1.55
N ALA A 165 -4.11 15.36 -2.43
CA ALA A 165 -5.48 14.92 -2.55
C ALA A 165 -5.55 13.40 -2.37
N LYS A 166 -6.53 12.96 -1.57
CA LYS A 166 -6.89 11.54 -1.51
C LYS A 166 -7.36 11.05 -2.88
N PHE A 167 -7.15 9.78 -3.17
CA PHE A 167 -7.31 9.19 -4.50
C PHE A 167 -8.71 9.44 -5.09
N TRP A 168 -9.76 9.31 -4.27
CA TRP A 168 -11.15 9.52 -4.68
C TRP A 168 -11.52 10.96 -5.05
N ARG A 169 -10.84 11.95 -4.47
CA ARG A 169 -11.06 13.36 -4.86
C ARG A 169 -10.53 13.67 -6.25
N SER A 170 -9.62 12.84 -6.77
CA SER A 170 -9.07 12.99 -8.13
C SER A 170 -9.91 12.22 -9.18
N ALA A 171 -10.73 11.26 -8.75
CA ALA A 171 -11.55 10.41 -9.63
C ALA A 171 -12.97 10.95 -9.87
N GLY A 172 -13.46 11.84 -9.00
CA GLY A 172 -14.73 12.55 -9.17
C GLY A 172 -14.53 13.78 -10.05
N GLY A 173 -14.81 13.66 -11.35
CA GLY A 173 -14.69 14.71 -12.35
C GLY A 173 -15.71 15.85 -12.20
N ASP A 174 -15.77 16.49 -11.04
CA ASP A 174 -16.32 17.85 -10.91
C ASP A 174 -15.13 18.82 -10.81
N GLY A 175 -14.53 19.05 -11.98
CA GLY A 175 -13.58 20.12 -12.18
C GLY A 175 -14.30 21.45 -12.02
N ARG A 176 -14.15 22.09 -10.84
CA ARG A 176 -14.13 23.54 -10.59
C ARG A 176 -14.53 23.79 -9.13
N GLU A 177 -13.54 23.78 -8.26
CA GLU A 177 -13.45 24.74 -7.15
C GLU A 177 -11.99 24.76 -6.69
N GLY A 178 -11.44 25.96 -6.57
CA GLY A 178 -10.00 26.22 -6.61
C GLY A 178 -9.21 25.40 -5.59
N MET A 179 -8.58 24.32 -6.05
CA MET A 179 -7.40 23.83 -5.40
C MET A 179 -6.30 24.82 -5.80
N GLU A 180 -6.11 25.85 -4.98
CA GLU A 180 -4.86 26.60 -4.98
C GLU A 180 -3.75 25.56 -4.88
N HIS A 181 -3.16 25.24 -6.02
CA HIS A 181 -1.90 24.54 -6.03
C HIS A 181 -0.94 25.54 -5.41
N ASP A 182 -0.68 25.41 -4.10
CA ASP A 182 0.49 26.02 -3.46
C ASP A 182 1.70 25.45 -4.20
N GLU A 183 2.05 25.98 -5.36
CA GLU A 183 3.11 25.44 -6.19
C GLU A 183 4.37 25.42 -5.33
N ILE A 184 4.94 24.21 -5.13
CA ILE A 184 6.21 24.14 -4.44
C ILE A 184 7.22 24.88 -5.32
N PRO A 185 7.99 25.84 -4.76
CA PRO A 185 9.03 26.51 -5.52
C PRO A 185 9.97 25.49 -6.17
N ALA A 186 10.41 25.75 -7.40
CA ALA A 186 11.24 24.82 -8.15
C ALA A 186 12.52 24.41 -7.40
N GLU A 187 13.12 25.34 -6.65
CA GLU A 187 14.26 25.09 -5.78
C GLU A 187 13.93 24.07 -4.69
N ARG A 188 12.77 24.23 -4.03
CA ARG A 188 12.31 23.30 -3.01
C ARG A 188 11.98 21.93 -3.57
N LEU A 189 11.40 21.85 -4.78
CA LEU A 189 11.17 20.57 -5.46
C LEU A 189 12.49 19.85 -5.77
N ARG A 190 13.50 20.59 -6.20
CA ARG A 190 14.84 20.06 -6.46
C ARG A 190 15.47 19.50 -5.17
N GLU A 191 15.43 20.25 -4.07
CA GLU A 191 15.92 19.78 -2.76
C GLU A 191 15.22 18.49 -2.31
N LEU A 192 13.89 18.44 -2.44
CA LEU A 192 13.11 17.26 -2.08
C LEU A 192 13.46 16.07 -2.96
N THR A 193 13.68 16.28 -4.26
CA THR A 193 14.10 15.24 -5.21
C THR A 193 15.51 14.72 -4.89
N GLU A 194 16.44 15.60 -4.51
CA GLU A 194 17.78 15.21 -4.03
C GLU A 194 17.67 14.37 -2.75
N ARG A 195 16.83 14.79 -1.80
CA ARG A 195 16.55 14.02 -0.57
C ARG A 195 15.92 12.65 -0.86
N MET A 196 15.04 12.56 -1.85
CA MET A 196 14.46 11.29 -2.28
C MET A 196 15.54 10.35 -2.83
N ARG A 197 16.49 10.86 -3.63
CA ARG A 197 17.63 10.05 -4.13
C ARG A 197 18.56 9.59 -3.02
N ASP A 198 18.82 10.43 -2.02
CA ASP A 198 19.56 10.03 -0.82
C ASP A 198 18.84 8.92 -0.07
N ALA A 199 17.52 9.05 0.08
CA ALA A 199 16.70 8.04 0.74
C ALA A 199 16.67 6.73 -0.05
N GLU A 200 16.62 6.78 -1.38
CA GLU A 200 16.71 5.61 -2.26
C GLU A 200 17.99 4.82 -1.99
N ARG A 201 19.15 5.48 -1.98
CA ARG A 201 20.43 4.84 -1.62
C ARG A 201 20.41 4.21 -0.22
N ARG A 202 19.80 4.89 0.76
CA ARG A 202 19.66 4.33 2.12
C ARG A 202 18.78 3.08 2.12
N GLY A 203 17.64 3.11 1.44
CA GLY A 203 16.74 1.97 1.30
C GLY A 203 17.42 0.77 0.65
N GLU A 204 18.17 1.00 -0.43
CA GLU A 204 18.99 -0.03 -1.09
C GLU A 204 19.98 -0.67 -0.10
N SER A 205 20.75 0.14 0.62
CA SER A 205 21.70 -0.35 1.63
C SER A 205 21.01 -1.17 2.72
N ARG A 206 19.88 -0.72 3.27
CA ARG A 206 19.16 -1.46 4.32
C ARG A 206 18.67 -2.81 3.85
N ALA A 207 18.09 -2.86 2.66
CA ALA A 207 17.63 -4.11 2.06
C ALA A 207 18.80 -5.03 1.68
N ALA A 208 19.97 -4.49 1.31
CA ALA A 208 21.18 -5.28 1.04
C ALA A 208 21.75 -5.93 2.31
N ASP A 209 21.77 -5.19 3.42
CA ASP A 209 22.32 -5.63 4.71
C ASP A 209 21.36 -6.55 5.49
N ALA A 210 20.09 -6.61 5.09
CA ALA A 210 19.08 -7.41 5.78
C ALA A 210 19.42 -8.91 5.75
N ARG A 211 19.18 -9.59 6.87
CA ARG A 211 19.28 -11.05 6.94
C ARG A 211 17.99 -11.65 6.39
N ILE A 212 18.11 -12.57 5.44
CA ILE A 212 16.95 -13.32 4.92
C ILE A 212 16.73 -14.54 5.82
N VAL A 213 15.52 -14.68 6.37
CA VAL A 213 15.11 -15.83 7.17
C VAL A 213 13.82 -16.44 6.61
N PRO A 214 13.60 -17.76 6.78
CA PRO A 214 12.34 -18.38 6.39
C PRO A 214 11.17 -17.78 7.18
N PRO A 215 9.94 -17.81 6.65
CA PRO A 215 8.77 -17.42 7.40
C PRO A 215 8.61 -18.36 8.60
N GLU A 216 8.19 -17.82 9.75
CA GLU A 216 7.96 -18.65 10.94
C GLU A 216 6.87 -19.67 10.61
N SER A 217 7.23 -20.96 10.64
CA SER A 217 6.27 -22.05 10.53
C SER A 217 5.31 -21.95 11.70
N SER A 218 4.06 -21.59 11.42
CA SER A 218 2.99 -21.65 12.41
C SER A 218 2.81 -23.13 12.78
N GLY A 219 3.37 -23.52 13.93
CA GLY A 219 3.15 -24.83 14.56
C GLY A 219 1.79 -24.92 15.23
#